data_AF-A0AAV5MV41-F1
#
_entry.id   AF-A0AAV5MV41-F1
#
_cell.length_a   1.000
_cell.length_b   1.000
_cell.length_c   1.000
_cell.angle_alpha   90.00
_cell.angle_beta   90.00
_cell.angle_gamma   90.00
#
_symmetry.space_group_name_H-M   'P 1'
#
loop_
_entity.id
_entity.type
_entity.pdbx_description
1 polymer ?
#
loop_
_entity_poly.entity_id
_entity_poly.type
_entity_poly.pdbx_seq_one_letter_code
_entity_poly.pdbx_strand_id
1 'polypeptide(L)'
;PTKICLPSLKEFHLDSTIPFSNDYSTKRLLCNCPVLEDLDYKFEDENFKFIVSHPTLKSLALDCIGFEGWSGSFEIVINAPSLGYLEYFVRDVNSHTFVYV
;
A
#
# COMPACT_ATOMS: atom_id res chain seq x y z
N PRO A 1 -2.53 -5.43 23.92
CA PRO A 1 -3.21 -6.53 23.20
C PRO A 1 -3.68 -6.07 21.81
N THR A 2 -2.90 -6.38 20.77
CA THR A 2 -3.36 -6.27 19.37
C THR A 2 -4.41 -7.35 19.14
N LYS A 3 -5.68 -6.96 19.07
CA LYS A 3 -6.76 -7.87 18.70
C LYS A 3 -6.62 -8.18 17.22
N ILE A 4 -6.27 -9.42 16.89
CA ILE A 4 -6.34 -9.92 15.51
C ILE A 4 -7.83 -9.92 15.14
N CYS A 5 -8.24 -8.98 14.29
CA CYS A 5 -9.65 -8.83 13.91
C CYS A 5 -10.01 -9.68 12.69
N LEU A 6 -9.04 -10.00 11.82
CA LEU A 6 -9.26 -10.60 10.51
C LEU A 6 -8.29 -11.79 10.28
N PRO A 7 -8.34 -12.84 11.13
CA PRO A 7 -7.33 -13.90 11.16
C PRO A 7 -7.26 -14.77 9.91
N SER A 8 -8.31 -14.79 9.09
CA SER A 8 -8.42 -15.62 7.88
C SER A 8 -8.45 -14.81 6.59
N LEU A 9 -8.25 -13.49 6.66
CA LEU A 9 -8.32 -12.62 5.49
C LEU A 9 -7.07 -12.81 4.63
N LYS A 10 -7.28 -13.32 3.41
CA LYS A 10 -6.23 -13.58 2.43
C LYS A 10 -6.11 -12.50 1.38
N GLU A 11 -7.24 -11.99 0.92
CA GLU A 11 -7.32 -10.96 -0.10
C GLU A 11 -7.89 -9.70 0.54
N PHE A 12 -7.24 -8.57 0.30
CA PHE A 12 -7.72 -7.30 0.82
C PHE A 12 -7.57 -6.19 -0.21
N HIS A 13 -8.73 -5.67 -0.62
CA HIS A 13 -8.83 -4.58 -1.57
C HIS A 13 -9.31 -3.33 -0.83
N LEU A 14 -8.51 -2.28 -0.91
CA LEU A 14 -8.79 -0.98 -0.33
C LEU A 14 -8.85 0.03 -1.45
N ASP A 15 -10.06 0.43 -1.80
CA ASP A 15 -10.31 1.55 -2.70
C ASP A 15 -10.59 2.77 -1.82
N SER A 16 -9.54 3.54 -1.52
CA SER A 16 -9.63 4.61 -0.53
C SER A 16 -9.60 5.99 -1.17
N THR A 17 -10.75 6.66 -1.14
CA THR A 17 -10.87 8.13 -1.22
C THR A 17 -10.56 8.82 0.12
N ILE A 18 -10.27 8.04 1.18
CA ILE A 18 -9.91 8.55 2.50
C ILE A 18 -8.41 8.35 2.69
N PRO A 19 -7.60 9.41 2.83
CA PRO A 19 -6.17 9.26 3.00
C PRO A 19 -5.88 8.45 4.26
N PHE A 20 -5.08 7.39 4.12
CA PHE A 20 -4.44 6.75 5.28
C PHE A 20 -3.41 7.74 5.81
N SER A 21 -3.86 8.66 6.65
CA SER A 21 -3.10 9.87 7.03
C SER A 21 -1.79 9.62 7.78
N ASN A 22 -1.40 8.35 8.02
CA ASN A 22 -0.05 8.01 8.47
C ASN A 22 0.32 6.52 8.28
N ASP A 23 1.62 6.27 8.37
CA ASP A 23 2.32 4.98 8.29
C ASP A 23 1.85 3.92 9.31
N TYR A 24 1.35 4.34 10.48
CA TYR A 24 0.84 3.45 11.52
C TYR A 24 -0.50 2.84 11.16
N SER A 25 -1.32 3.50 10.35
CA SER A 25 -2.66 3.01 9.99
C SER A 25 -2.58 1.77 9.11
N THR A 26 -1.74 1.80 8.06
CA THR A 26 -1.47 0.68 7.15
C THR A 26 -0.76 -0.45 7.88
N LYS A 27 0.27 -0.16 8.67
CA LYS A 27 0.96 -1.18 9.48
C LYS A 27 0.03 -1.89 10.46
N ARG A 28 -0.82 -1.14 11.17
CA ARG A 28 -1.75 -1.70 12.16
C ARG A 28 -2.82 -2.57 11.51
N LEU A 29 -3.29 -2.16 10.34
CA LEU A 29 -4.24 -2.92 9.52
C LEU A 29 -3.63 -4.26 9.07
N LEU A 30 -2.41 -4.23 8.51
CA LEU A 30 -1.70 -5.44 8.09
C LEU A 30 -1.39 -6.38 9.27
N CYS A 31 -1.02 -5.84 10.44
CA CYS A 31 -0.82 -6.66 11.64
C CYS A 31 -2.09 -7.40 12.12
N ASN A 32 -3.29 -6.95 11.73
CA ASN A 32 -4.54 -7.60 12.10
C ASN A 32 -4.98 -8.70 11.11
N CYS A 33 -4.24 -8.90 10.02
CA CYS A 33 -4.56 -9.82 8.92
C CYS A 33 -3.39 -10.81 8.68
N PRO A 34 -3.07 -11.71 9.63
CA PRO A 34 -1.82 -12.48 9.66
C PRO A 34 -1.60 -13.46 8.50
N VAL A 35 -2.64 -13.75 7.69
CA VAL A 35 -2.57 -14.67 6.55
C VAL A 35 -2.80 -13.94 5.22
N LEU A 36 -2.65 -12.62 5.18
CA LEU A 36 -2.84 -11.83 3.97
C LEU A 36 -1.86 -12.27 2.87
N GLU A 37 -2.40 -12.70 1.74
CA GLU A 37 -1.68 -13.15 0.55
C GLU A 37 -1.72 -12.10 -0.56
N ASP A 38 -2.83 -11.36 -0.71
CA ASP A 38 -3.03 -10.38 -1.77
C ASP A 38 -3.51 -9.04 -1.21
N LEU A 39 -2.82 -7.97 -1.56
CA LEU A 39 -3.15 -6.60 -1.17
C LEU A 39 -3.26 -5.72 -2.40
N ASP A 40 -4.42 -5.10 -2.57
CA ASP A 40 -4.68 -4.09 -3.60
C ASP A 40 -5.08 -2.80 -2.90
N TYR A 41 -4.32 -1.74 -3.14
CA TYR A 41 -4.50 -0.48 -2.45
C TYR A 41 -4.45 0.70 -3.41
N LYS A 42 -5.59 1.38 -3.51
CA LYS A 42 -5.71 2.64 -4.24
C LYS A 42 -5.74 3.80 -3.27
N PHE A 43 -4.94 4.81 -3.54
CA PHE A 43 -4.80 5.96 -2.66
C PHE A 43 -4.64 7.28 -3.40
N GLU A 44 -5.09 8.31 -2.70
CA GLU A 44 -5.23 9.68 -3.14
C GLU A 44 -4.65 10.57 -2.03
N ASP A 45 -3.33 10.79 -2.04
CA ASP A 45 -2.68 11.54 -0.95
C ASP A 45 -1.45 12.35 -1.39
N GLU A 46 -1.37 13.57 -0.86
CA GLU A 46 -0.27 14.49 -1.04
C GLU A 46 0.79 14.23 0.03
N ASN A 47 1.74 13.34 -0.29
CA ASN A 47 2.83 12.85 0.57
C ASN A 47 2.46 11.62 1.40
N PHE A 48 2.64 10.45 0.78
CA PHE A 48 2.28 9.17 1.37
C PHE A 48 3.51 8.29 1.62
N LYS A 49 3.62 7.75 2.83
CA LYS A 49 4.59 6.72 3.16
C LYS A 49 3.89 5.39 3.42
N PHE A 50 4.14 4.43 2.52
CA PHE A 50 3.57 3.10 2.60
C PHE A 50 4.62 2.10 3.08
N ILE A 51 4.38 1.49 4.25
CA ILE A 51 5.27 0.45 4.78
C ILE A 51 4.50 -0.86 4.82
N VAL A 52 4.85 -1.77 3.92
CA VAL A 52 4.30 -3.13 3.90
C VAL A 52 5.33 -4.05 4.52
N SER A 53 4.99 -4.65 5.65
CA SER A 53 5.82 -5.66 6.29
C SER A 53 4.96 -6.88 6.63
N HIS A 54 4.81 -7.78 5.67
CA HIS A 54 3.92 -8.94 5.81
C HIS A 54 4.54 -10.20 5.22
N PRO A 55 4.84 -11.24 6.03
CA PRO A 55 5.61 -12.40 5.58
C PRO A 55 4.86 -13.32 4.61
N THR A 56 3.52 -13.31 4.64
CA THR A 56 2.68 -14.17 3.78
C THR A 56 2.23 -13.49 2.49
N LEU A 57 2.51 -12.21 2.32
CA LEU A 57 2.03 -11.44 1.16
C LEU A 57 2.75 -11.92 -0.10
N LYS A 58 1.97 -12.27 -1.11
CA LYS A 58 2.37 -12.81 -2.41
C LYS A 58 2.13 -11.82 -3.54
N SER A 59 1.05 -11.04 -3.46
CA SER A 59 0.70 -10.02 -4.45
C SER A 59 0.49 -8.67 -3.79
N LEU A 60 1.06 -7.63 -4.42
CA LEU A 60 0.86 -6.25 -4.04
C LEU A 60 0.55 -5.41 -5.29
N ALA A 61 -0.64 -4.81 -5.32
CA ALA A 61 -1.03 -3.82 -6.31
C ALA A 61 -1.23 -2.46 -5.63
N LEU A 62 -0.59 -1.43 -6.19
CA LEU A 62 -0.67 -0.06 -5.72
C LEU A 62 -1.16 0.85 -6.84
N ASP A 63 -2.19 1.64 -6.59
CA ASP A 63 -2.73 2.58 -7.57
C ASP A 63 -2.78 3.98 -6.97
N CYS A 64 -1.82 4.81 -7.36
CA CYS A 64 -1.68 6.18 -6.90
C CYS A 64 -2.33 7.13 -7.91
N ILE A 65 -3.27 7.93 -7.44
CA ILE A 65 -3.97 8.95 -8.23
C ILE A 65 -3.38 10.31 -7.88
N GLY A 66 -2.59 10.89 -8.78
CA GLY A 66 -2.05 12.24 -8.64
C GLY A 66 -3.05 13.31 -9.11
N PHE A 67 -3.01 14.49 -8.50
CA PHE A 67 -3.77 15.67 -8.93
C PHE A 67 -2.90 16.67 -9.68
N GLU A 68 -3.56 17.53 -10.45
CA GLU A 68 -2.91 18.65 -11.12
C GLU A 68 -2.28 19.59 -10.07
N GLY A 69 -0.97 19.85 -10.21
CA GLY A 69 -0.20 20.64 -9.23
C GLY A 69 0.44 19.83 -8.11
N TRP A 70 0.41 18.49 -8.18
CA TRP A 70 1.05 17.64 -7.19
C TRP A 70 2.57 17.85 -7.16
N SER A 71 3.08 18.36 -6.03
CA SER A 71 4.51 18.50 -5.73
C SER A 71 4.95 17.55 -4.60
N GLY A 72 4.10 16.58 -4.26
CA GLY A 72 4.35 15.64 -3.18
C GLY A 72 5.32 14.53 -3.58
N SER A 73 5.98 13.94 -2.59
CA SER A 73 6.79 12.73 -2.76
C SER A 73 6.14 11.56 -2.05
N PHE A 74 6.17 10.37 -2.63
CA PHE A 74 5.76 9.14 -1.96
C PHE A 74 6.97 8.24 -1.70
N GLU A 75 6.93 7.52 -0.59
CA GLU A 75 7.94 6.53 -0.20
C GLU A 75 7.25 5.20 0.04
N ILE A 76 7.63 4.16 -0.72
CA ILE A 76 7.08 2.81 -0.56
C ILE A 76 8.20 1.90 -0.07
N VAL A 77 8.04 1.35 1.12
CA VAL A 77 8.99 0.41 1.73
C VAL A 77 8.32 -0.95 1.82
N ILE A 78 8.86 -1.92 1.09
CA ILE A 78 8.31 -3.28 1.00
C ILE A 78 9.25 -4.25 1.71
N ASN A 79 8.75 -4.92 2.74
CA ASN A 79 9.38 -6.00 3.46
C ASN A 79 8.45 -7.22 3.48
N ALA A 80 8.31 -7.84 2.32
CA ALA A 80 7.45 -8.99 2.09
C ALA A 80 8.26 -10.11 1.41
N PRO A 81 8.86 -11.04 2.18
CA PRO A 81 9.74 -12.08 1.63
C PRO A 81 9.05 -13.09 0.70
N SER A 82 7.74 -13.25 0.81
CA SER A 82 6.95 -14.15 -0.06
C SER A 82 6.38 -13.45 -1.29
N LEU A 83 6.71 -12.17 -1.52
CA LEU A 83 6.14 -11.39 -2.60
C LEU A 83 6.63 -11.91 -3.95
N GLY A 84 5.70 -12.41 -4.76
CA GLY A 84 5.96 -12.88 -6.12
C GLY A 84 5.43 -11.94 -7.19
N TYR A 85 4.52 -11.03 -6.84
CA TYR A 85 3.92 -10.07 -7.75
C TYR A 85 3.88 -8.67 -7.12
N LEU A 86 4.39 -7.69 -7.88
CA LEU A 86 4.33 -6.28 -7.53
C LEU A 86 3.86 -5.50 -8.76
N GLU A 87 2.80 -4.74 -8.57
CA GLU A 87 2.26 -3.83 -9.56
C GLU A 87 2.07 -2.46 -8.91
N TYR A 88 2.53 -1.41 -9.59
CA TYR A 88 2.34 -0.04 -9.14
C TYR A 88 1.94 0.82 -10.33
N PHE A 89 0.92 1.63 -10.15
CA PHE A 89 0.45 2.60 -11.11
C PHE A 89 0.51 3.98 -10.49
N VAL A 90 1.13 4.92 -11.19
CA VAL A 90 1.08 6.35 -10.85
C VAL A 90 0.36 7.04 -11.98
N ARG A 91 -0.86 7.46 -11.72
CA ARG A 91 -1.63 8.31 -12.64
C ARG A 91 -1.20 9.75 -12.38
N ASP A 92 -0.06 10.14 -12.94
CA ASP A 92 0.37 11.54 -13.03
C ASP A 92 -0.19 12.16 -14.31
N VAL A 93 -0.75 13.36 -14.20
CA VAL A 93 -1.25 14.11 -15.35
C VAL A 93 -0.09 14.73 -16.16
N ASN A 94 1.16 14.79 -15.63
CA ASN A 94 2.30 15.50 -16.25
C ASN A 94 3.71 14.80 -16.15
N SER A 95 3.75 13.49 -15.91
CA SER A 95 4.87 12.52 -15.78
C SER A 95 6.35 12.94 -15.90
N HIS A 96 7.15 12.61 -14.87
CA HIS A 96 8.45 11.89 -14.99
C HIS A 96 8.63 10.96 -13.77
N THR A 97 8.59 9.63 -13.95
CA THR A 97 8.70 8.65 -12.86
C THR A 97 10.06 7.93 -12.89
N PHE A 98 10.73 7.84 -11.73
CA PHE A 98 11.90 6.97 -11.52
C PHE A 98 11.58 5.94 -10.42
N VAL A 99 11.91 4.67 -10.66
CA VAL A 99 11.75 3.59 -9.68
C VAL A 99 13.09 2.96 -9.37
N TYR A 100 13.41 2.86 -8.09
CA TYR A 100 14.54 2.07 -7.59
C TYR A 100 13.97 0.86 -6.85
N VAL A 101 14.33 -0.32 -7.34
CA VAL A 101 14.00 -1.64 -6.75
C VAL A 101 15.18 -2.09 -5.90
#